data_AF-A0A6C0N935-F1
#
_entry.id   AF-A0A6C0N935-F1
#
_cell.length_a   1.000
_cell.length_b   1.000
_cell.length_c   1.000
_cell.angle_alpha   90.00
_cell.angle_beta   90.00
_cell.angle_gamma   90.00
#
_symmetry.space_group_name_H-M   'P 1'
#
loop_
_entity.id
_entity.type
_entity.pdbx_description
1 polymer ?
#
loop_
_entity_poly.entity_id
_entity_poly.type
_entity_poly.pdbx_seq_one_letter_code
_entity_poly.pdbx_strand_id
1 'polypeptide(L)'
;MLKELNAFYEYDIILFDVLGDVVCGGFAAPLNYADYCIIITDNGFDALFAANRITASIREKARTHPLRLAGLVGNRTSRRDLINKYVEACPMPVIEVLPIIEDIRVSRVKGKTLFEMVGSEPSLNYVCKYYLDIADQILSQPEGIVPKEIPDRELFSLLSDLYLNPIGGGGQKKKNQENLLGFTRI
;
A
#
# COMPACT_ATOMS: atom_id res chain seq x y z
N MET A 1 -16.52 15.39 20.28
CA MET A 1 -15.95 16.01 19.06
C MET A 1 -16.65 15.59 17.76
N LEU A 2 -16.49 14.38 17.18
CA LEU A 2 -17.15 14.04 15.89
C LEU A 2 -18.69 14.07 15.95
N LYS A 3 -19.28 13.55 17.04
CA LYS A 3 -20.72 13.66 17.30
C LYS A 3 -21.18 15.09 17.59
N GLU A 4 -20.31 15.93 18.12
CA GLU A 4 -20.61 17.34 18.42
C GLU A 4 -20.57 18.22 17.16
N LEU A 5 -19.81 17.80 16.14
CA LEU A 5 -19.74 18.46 14.84
C LEU A 5 -20.85 18.01 13.87
N ASN A 6 -21.80 17.18 14.32
CA ASN A 6 -22.87 16.57 13.51
C ASN A 6 -22.40 15.90 12.20
N ALA A 7 -21.10 15.56 12.12
CA ALA A 7 -20.43 15.20 10.87
C ALA A 7 -20.97 13.91 10.24
N PHE A 8 -21.54 13.01 11.04
CA PHE A 8 -22.08 11.74 10.53
C PHE A 8 -23.42 11.88 9.80
N TYR A 9 -24.06 13.05 9.83
CA TYR A 9 -25.36 13.27 9.18
C TYR A 9 -25.33 14.31 8.07
N GLU A 10 -24.25 15.11 7.98
CA GLU A 10 -24.14 16.21 7.02
C GLU A 10 -23.28 15.85 5.80
N TYR A 11 -22.35 14.90 5.93
CA TYR A 11 -21.40 14.56 4.89
C TYR A 11 -21.65 13.18 4.31
N ASP A 12 -21.57 13.06 2.99
CA ASP A 12 -21.65 11.78 2.27
C ASP A 12 -20.40 10.91 2.50
N ILE A 13 -19.23 11.56 2.69
CA ILE A 13 -17.93 10.91 2.84
C ILE A 13 -17.14 11.60 3.94
N ILE A 14 -16.61 10.81 4.88
CA ILE A 14 -15.69 11.26 5.92
C ILE A 14 -14.35 10.53 5.72
N LEU A 15 -13.28 11.29 5.49
CA LEU A 15 -11.93 10.74 5.33
C LEU A 15 -11.10 11.00 6.58
N PHE A 16 -10.44 9.96 7.08
CA PHE A 16 -9.46 10.05 8.15
C PHE A 16 -8.07 9.77 7.59
N ASP A 17 -7.19 10.78 7.62
CA ASP A 17 -5.77 10.61 7.30
C ASP A 17 -5.00 10.27 8.59
N VAL A 18 -4.49 9.04 8.67
CA VAL A 18 -3.94 8.46 9.90
C VAL A 18 -2.50 8.00 9.67
N LEU A 19 -1.60 8.37 10.59
CA LEU A 19 -0.20 7.95 10.55
C LEU A 19 -0.05 6.44 10.72
N GLY A 20 0.60 5.78 9.76
CA GLY A 20 0.77 4.33 9.72
C GLY A 20 1.91 3.76 10.58
N ASP A 21 2.86 4.60 11.02
CA ASP A 21 4.06 4.14 11.75
C ASP A 21 3.75 3.73 13.19
N VAL A 22 2.70 4.34 13.78
CA VAL A 22 2.29 4.12 15.17
C VAL A 22 0.79 3.82 15.18
N VAL A 23 0.46 2.54 15.04
CA VAL A 23 -0.93 2.06 15.04
C VAL A 23 -1.38 1.49 16.38
N CYS A 24 -0.91 2.10 17.48
CA CYS A 24 -1.33 1.76 18.84
C CYS A 24 -2.02 2.95 19.54
N GLY A 25 -2.87 2.64 20.52
CA GLY A 25 -3.52 3.65 21.35
C GLY A 25 -4.43 4.62 20.58
N GLY A 26 -4.28 5.91 20.83
CA GLY A 26 -5.16 6.96 20.31
C GLY A 26 -5.09 7.19 18.80
N PHE A 27 -3.98 6.84 18.13
CA PHE A 27 -3.83 7.00 16.68
C PHE A 27 -4.76 6.08 15.89
N ALA A 28 -5.14 4.94 16.45
CA ALA A 28 -6.11 4.03 15.86
C ALA A 28 -7.58 4.40 16.17
N ALA A 29 -7.84 5.47 16.93
CA ALA A 29 -9.20 5.87 17.29
C ALA A 29 -10.11 6.14 16.08
N PRO A 30 -9.64 6.74 14.96
CA PRO A 30 -10.48 6.93 13.77
C PRO A 30 -11.02 5.62 13.18
N LEU A 31 -10.30 4.51 13.33
CA LEU A 31 -10.73 3.20 12.82
C LEU A 31 -12.03 2.70 13.48
N ASN A 32 -12.38 3.20 14.66
CA ASN A 32 -13.64 2.85 15.34
C ASN A 32 -14.86 3.48 14.65
N TYR A 33 -14.65 4.50 13.80
CA TYR A 33 -15.73 5.28 13.16
C TYR A 33 -15.75 5.12 11.64
N ALA A 34 -14.85 4.32 11.07
CA ALA A 34 -14.74 4.14 9.64
C ALA A 34 -15.35 2.80 9.21
N ASP A 35 -16.06 2.81 8.08
CA ASP A 35 -16.55 1.59 7.44
C ASP A 35 -15.41 0.86 6.72
N TYR A 36 -14.56 1.61 6.02
CA TYR A 36 -13.42 1.10 5.27
C TYR A 36 -12.10 1.70 5.74
N CYS A 37 -11.06 0.87 5.72
CA CYS A 37 -9.66 1.29 5.75
C CYS A 37 -9.01 0.96 4.41
N ILE A 38 -8.15 1.86 3.93
CA ILE A 38 -7.26 1.64 2.79
C ILE A 38 -5.84 1.80 3.32
N ILE A 39 -4.97 0.84 3.01
CA ILE A 39 -3.57 0.91 3.41
C ILE A 39 -2.76 1.43 2.21
N ILE A 40 -2.14 2.59 2.38
CA ILE A 40 -1.15 3.09 1.43
C ILE A 40 0.22 2.53 1.82
N THR A 41 0.88 1.84 0.90
CA THR A 41 2.23 1.29 1.10
C THR A 41 3.08 1.51 -0.14
N ASP A 42 4.37 1.15 -0.09
CA ASP A 42 5.19 1.00 -1.29
C ASP A 42 5.68 -0.45 -1.39
N ASN A 43 6.50 -0.76 -2.40
CA ASN A 43 7.10 -2.09 -2.55
C ASN A 43 8.40 -2.21 -1.75
N GLY A 44 8.48 -1.58 -0.58
CA GLY A 44 9.61 -1.58 0.33
C GLY A 44 9.37 -2.46 1.55
N PHE A 45 10.46 -2.94 2.13
CA PHE A 45 10.43 -3.83 3.29
C PHE A 45 9.71 -3.19 4.48
N ASP A 46 10.13 -1.99 4.88
CA ASP A 46 9.58 -1.31 6.06
C ASP A 46 8.11 -0.91 5.89
N ALA A 47 7.72 -0.49 4.68
CA ALA A 47 6.34 -0.11 4.37
C ALA A 47 5.37 -1.31 4.46
N LEU A 48 5.82 -2.51 4.08
CA LEU A 48 5.03 -3.74 4.23
C LEU A 48 4.94 -4.19 5.69
N PHE A 49 5.99 -3.98 6.50
CA PHE A 49 5.91 -4.17 7.95
C PHE A 49 4.91 -3.23 8.60
N ALA A 50 4.90 -1.94 8.21
CA ALA A 50 3.90 -0.99 8.67
C ALA A 50 2.48 -1.42 8.24
N ALA A 51 2.30 -1.82 6.98
CA ALA A 51 1.03 -2.35 6.46
C ALA A 51 0.53 -3.56 7.27
N ASN A 52 1.42 -4.48 7.64
CA ASN A 52 1.08 -5.66 8.42
C ASN A 52 0.72 -5.31 9.89
N ARG A 53 1.32 -4.27 10.46
CA ARG A 53 0.91 -3.75 11.77
C ARG A 53 -0.45 -3.08 11.72
N ILE A 54 -0.72 -2.26 10.69
CA ILE A 54 -2.05 -1.66 10.47
C ILE A 54 -3.11 -2.77 10.33
N THR A 55 -2.78 -3.84 9.61
CA THR A 55 -3.62 -5.03 9.45
C THR A 55 -4.03 -5.64 10.79
N ALA A 56 -3.10 -5.76 11.74
CA ALA A 56 -3.39 -6.25 13.09
C ALA A 56 -4.40 -5.34 13.83
N SER A 57 -4.24 -4.01 13.70
CA SER A 57 -5.15 -3.03 14.31
C SER A 57 -6.55 -3.07 13.68
N ILE A 58 -6.65 -3.22 12.35
CA ILE A 58 -7.94 -3.40 11.66
C ILE A 58 -8.63 -4.66 12.18
N ARG A 59 -7.91 -5.79 12.27
CA ARG A 59 -8.45 -7.04 12.79
C ARG A 59 -8.97 -6.92 14.22
N GLU A 60 -8.25 -6.18 15.06
CA GLU A 60 -8.65 -5.92 16.44
C GLU A 60 -9.96 -5.10 16.49
N LYS A 61 -10.05 -4.00 15.72
CA LYS A 61 -11.23 -3.12 15.72
C LYS A 61 -12.45 -3.73 15.06
N ALA A 62 -12.26 -4.54 14.02
CA ALA A 62 -13.34 -5.23 13.32
C ALA A 62 -14.12 -6.22 14.20
N ARG A 63 -13.61 -6.58 15.39
CA ARG A 63 -14.34 -7.41 16.37
C ARG A 63 -15.54 -6.68 16.99
N THR A 64 -15.49 -5.36 17.08
CA THR A 64 -16.48 -4.53 17.78
C THR A 64 -17.05 -3.40 16.93
N HIS A 65 -16.46 -3.12 15.76
CA HIS A 65 -16.87 -2.07 14.84
C HIS A 65 -17.07 -2.65 13.43
N PRO A 66 -17.87 -2.00 12.56
CA PRO A 66 -18.15 -2.49 11.21
C PRO A 66 -16.93 -2.45 10.27
N LEU A 67 -15.82 -1.83 10.70
CA LEU A 67 -14.58 -1.65 9.94
C LEU A 67 -14.16 -2.88 9.12
N ARG A 68 -13.87 -2.64 7.84
CA ARG A 68 -13.25 -3.59 6.91
C ARG A 68 -12.05 -2.98 6.22
N LEU A 69 -11.08 -3.81 5.84
CA LEU A 69 -10.03 -3.42 4.91
C LEU A 69 -10.61 -3.49 3.49
N ALA A 70 -10.68 -2.36 2.79
CA ALA A 70 -11.04 -2.33 1.37
C ALA A 70 -9.89 -2.87 0.50
N GLY A 71 -8.65 -2.55 0.88
CA GLY A 71 -7.45 -3.08 0.22
C GLY A 71 -6.23 -2.20 0.39
N LEU A 72 -5.23 -2.53 -0.40
CA LEU A 72 -3.89 -1.95 -0.37
C LEU A 72 -3.64 -1.16 -1.66
N VAL A 73 -3.05 0.03 -1.55
CA VAL A 73 -2.60 0.85 -2.67
C VAL A 73 -1.09 0.92 -2.65
N GLY A 74 -0.46 0.41 -3.71
CA GLY A 74 0.99 0.49 -3.90
C GLY A 74 1.37 1.84 -4.47
N ASN A 75 1.84 2.76 -3.64
CA ASN A 75 2.23 4.10 -4.05
C ASN A 75 3.73 4.20 -4.39
N ARG A 76 4.07 5.05 -5.36
CA ARG A 76 5.45 5.34 -5.78
C ARG A 76 6.28 4.10 -6.08
N THR A 77 5.69 3.10 -6.72
CA THR A 77 6.39 1.84 -7.00
C THR A 77 6.35 1.44 -8.47
N SER A 78 7.50 1.04 -9.00
CA SER A 78 7.65 0.47 -10.36
C SER A 78 7.60 -1.05 -10.37
N ARG A 79 7.73 -1.69 -9.20
CA ARG A 79 7.67 -3.14 -9.01
C ARG A 79 6.60 -3.48 -7.98
N ARG A 80 6.07 -4.70 -8.06
CA ARG A 80 5.04 -5.21 -7.14
C ARG A 80 5.37 -6.59 -6.59
N ASP A 81 6.62 -7.01 -6.71
CA ASP A 81 7.07 -8.36 -6.34
C ASP A 81 6.95 -8.61 -4.83
N LEU A 82 7.34 -7.64 -3.99
CA LEU A 82 7.17 -7.73 -2.54
C LEU A 82 5.71 -7.57 -2.13
N ILE A 83 4.97 -6.65 -2.76
CA ILE A 83 3.52 -6.50 -2.54
C ILE A 83 2.79 -7.81 -2.86
N ASN A 84 3.07 -8.41 -4.02
CA ASN A 84 2.49 -9.68 -4.44
C ASN A 84 2.80 -10.79 -3.42
N LYS A 85 4.06 -10.88 -2.98
CA LYS A 85 4.45 -11.87 -1.97
C LYS A 85 3.75 -11.66 -0.64
N TYR A 86 3.58 -10.41 -0.23
CA TYR A 86 2.85 -10.06 0.97
C TYR A 86 1.38 -10.45 0.88
N VAL A 87 0.68 -10.09 -0.21
CA VAL A 87 -0.75 -10.41 -0.35
C VAL A 87 -1.02 -11.88 -0.63
N GLU A 88 -0.03 -12.65 -1.12
CA GLU A 88 -0.11 -14.12 -1.15
C GLU A 88 -0.19 -14.72 0.27
N ALA A 89 0.57 -14.16 1.22
CA ALA A 89 0.64 -14.66 2.60
C ALA A 89 -0.41 -14.03 3.52
N CYS A 90 -0.81 -12.78 3.25
CA CYS A 90 -1.87 -12.03 3.92
C CYS A 90 -2.90 -11.60 2.87
N PRO A 91 -3.86 -12.48 2.49
CA PRO A 91 -4.79 -12.22 1.39
C PRO A 91 -5.58 -10.92 1.58
N MET A 92 -5.40 -9.99 0.65
CA MET A 92 -6.15 -8.73 0.57
C MET A 92 -6.17 -8.18 -0.86
N PRO A 93 -7.19 -7.38 -1.22
CA PRO A 93 -7.23 -6.72 -2.53
C PRO A 93 -6.08 -5.71 -2.67
N VAL A 94 -5.47 -5.67 -3.84
CA VAL A 94 -4.62 -4.54 -4.27
C VAL A 94 -5.49 -3.66 -5.17
N ILE A 95 -5.88 -2.49 -4.66
CA ILE A 95 -6.84 -1.59 -5.31
C ILE A 95 -6.18 -0.90 -6.50
N GLU A 96 -4.95 -0.41 -6.33
CA GLU A 96 -4.22 0.32 -7.35
C GLU A 96 -2.70 0.31 -7.08
N VAL A 97 -1.90 0.48 -8.14
CA VAL A 97 -0.45 0.66 -8.05
C VAL A 97 -0.02 1.89 -8.83
N LEU A 98 0.36 2.95 -8.11
CA LEU A 98 0.83 4.19 -8.68
C LEU A 98 2.35 4.14 -8.88
N PRO A 99 2.85 4.39 -10.11
CA PRO A 99 4.28 4.53 -10.35
C PRO A 99 4.83 5.83 -9.72
N ILE A 100 6.13 6.04 -9.87
CA ILE A 100 6.74 7.32 -9.52
C ILE A 100 6.31 8.36 -10.56
N ILE A 101 5.45 9.29 -10.15
CA ILE A 101 4.90 10.34 -11.01
C ILE A 101 5.41 11.70 -10.52
N GLU A 102 6.21 12.37 -11.34
CA GLU A 102 6.81 13.66 -11.01
C GLU A 102 5.78 14.79 -10.94
N ASP A 103 4.69 14.71 -11.70
CA ASP A 103 3.61 15.71 -11.67
C ASP A 103 2.99 15.87 -10.28
N ILE A 104 2.90 14.79 -9.48
CA ILE A 104 2.44 14.83 -8.07
C ILE A 104 3.40 15.68 -7.20
N ARG A 105 4.70 15.68 -7.51
CA ARG A 105 5.67 16.53 -6.78
C ARG A 105 5.52 17.98 -7.19
N VAL A 106 5.36 18.25 -8.49
CA VAL A 106 5.14 19.60 -9.01
C VAL A 106 3.85 20.20 -8.42
N SER A 107 2.77 19.41 -8.34
CA SER A 107 1.51 19.88 -7.77
C SER A 107 1.65 20.31 -6.30
N ARG A 108 2.40 19.53 -5.50
CA ARG A 108 2.71 19.87 -4.10
C ARG A 108 3.50 21.17 -3.98
N VAL A 109 4.50 21.39 -4.83
CA VAL A 109 5.26 22.66 -4.83
C VAL A 109 4.36 23.84 -5.21
N LYS A 110 3.39 23.62 -6.10
CA LYS A 110 2.37 24.61 -6.47
C LYS A 110 1.27 24.78 -5.40
N GLY A 111 1.24 23.96 -4.35
CA GLY A 111 0.19 23.97 -3.33
C GLY A 111 -1.19 23.58 -3.88
N LYS A 112 -1.24 22.76 -4.93
CA LYS A 112 -2.48 22.35 -5.61
C LYS A 112 -2.58 20.83 -5.70
N THR A 113 -3.82 20.36 -5.69
CA THR A 113 -4.14 19.01 -6.13
C THR A 113 -3.96 18.88 -7.65
N LEU A 114 -3.80 17.66 -8.14
CA LEU A 114 -3.75 17.42 -9.58
C LEU A 114 -5.08 17.78 -10.26
N PHE A 115 -6.21 17.56 -9.59
CA PHE A 115 -7.54 17.90 -10.10
C PHE A 115 -7.69 19.41 -10.37
N GLU A 116 -7.13 20.26 -9.50
CA GLU A 116 -7.11 21.71 -9.73
C GLU A 116 -6.19 22.13 -10.89
N MET A 117 -5.13 21.37 -11.15
CA MET A 117 -4.17 21.67 -12.22
C MET A 117 -4.65 21.19 -13.60
N VAL A 118 -5.43 20.12 -13.66
CA VAL A 118 -5.95 19.53 -14.91
C VAL A 118 -6.70 20.54 -15.79
N GLY A 119 -7.40 21.51 -15.19
CA GLY A 119 -8.13 22.53 -15.95
C GLY A 119 -7.23 23.38 -16.85
N SER A 120 -6.00 23.67 -16.42
CA SER A 120 -4.99 24.38 -17.22
C SER A 120 -4.00 23.44 -17.91
N GLU A 121 -3.83 22.22 -17.40
CA GLU A 121 -2.85 21.23 -17.87
C GLU A 121 -3.55 19.87 -18.12
N PRO A 122 -4.33 19.71 -19.21
CA PRO A 122 -5.13 18.50 -19.44
C PRO A 122 -4.30 17.21 -19.61
N SER A 123 -3.00 17.34 -19.87
CA SER A 123 -2.06 16.22 -19.87
C SER A 123 -1.96 15.51 -18.53
N LEU A 124 -2.42 16.10 -17.42
CA LEU A 124 -2.42 15.50 -16.08
C LEU A 124 -3.60 14.55 -15.83
N ASN A 125 -4.55 14.45 -16.76
CA ASN A 125 -5.74 13.60 -16.63
C ASN A 125 -5.39 12.13 -16.37
N TYR A 126 -4.28 11.62 -16.93
CA TYR A 126 -3.86 10.23 -16.69
C TYR A 126 -3.53 9.98 -15.21
N VAL A 127 -3.02 10.99 -14.48
CA VAL A 127 -2.71 10.84 -13.05
C VAL A 127 -3.98 10.87 -12.22
N CYS A 128 -4.91 11.78 -12.54
CA CYS A 128 -6.23 11.85 -11.91
C CYS A 128 -7.00 10.54 -12.06
N LYS A 129 -6.83 9.83 -13.18
CA LYS A 129 -7.47 8.53 -13.41
C LYS A 129 -7.14 7.50 -12.33
N TYR A 130 -5.89 7.41 -11.86
CA TYR A 130 -5.55 6.49 -10.75
C TYR A 130 -6.38 6.77 -9.48
N TYR A 131 -6.58 8.05 -9.14
CA TYR A 131 -7.37 8.42 -7.97
C TYR A 131 -8.87 8.19 -8.18
N LEU A 132 -9.38 8.43 -9.38
CA LEU A 132 -10.78 8.14 -9.74
C LEU A 132 -11.05 6.64 -9.72
N ASP A 133 -10.13 5.82 -10.24
CA ASP A 133 -10.27 4.36 -10.24
C ASP A 133 -10.26 3.79 -8.80
N ILE A 134 -9.48 4.39 -7.88
CA ILE A 134 -9.57 4.08 -6.43
C ILE A 134 -10.92 4.52 -5.86
N ALA A 135 -11.37 5.74 -6.16
CA ALA A 135 -12.64 6.27 -5.65
C ALA A 135 -13.83 5.42 -6.09
N ASP A 136 -13.89 5.03 -7.37
CA ASP A 136 -14.95 4.18 -7.93
C ASP A 136 -15.00 2.83 -7.21
N GLN A 137 -13.84 2.21 -6.95
CA GLN A 137 -13.79 0.95 -6.20
C GLN A 137 -14.36 1.08 -4.79
N ILE A 138 -14.07 2.17 -4.07
CA ILE A 138 -14.59 2.38 -2.71
C ILE A 138 -16.07 2.75 -2.71
N LEU A 139 -16.49 3.62 -3.62
CA LEU A 139 -17.88 4.06 -3.76
C LEU A 139 -18.80 2.95 -4.26
N SER A 140 -18.25 1.91 -4.88
CA SER A 140 -19.00 0.68 -5.20
C SER A 140 -19.42 -0.14 -3.96
N GLN A 141 -19.00 0.29 -2.76
CA GLN A 141 -19.27 -0.37 -1.46
C GLN A 141 -18.82 -1.84 -1.46
N PRO A 142 -17.52 -2.09 -1.65
CA PRO A 142 -17.00 -3.46 -1.69
C PRO A 142 -17.20 -4.12 -0.33
N GLU A 143 -17.43 -5.44 -0.28
CA GLU A 143 -17.61 -6.15 1.00
C GLU A 143 -16.45 -5.90 1.99
N GLY A 144 -15.24 -5.73 1.45
CA GLY A 144 -14.01 -5.60 2.22
C GLY A 144 -13.69 -6.89 2.98
N ILE A 145 -12.59 -6.88 3.74
CA ILE A 145 -12.16 -8.06 4.49
C ILE A 145 -11.80 -7.73 5.93
N VAL A 146 -11.80 -8.75 6.79
CA VAL A 146 -11.11 -8.71 8.08
C VAL A 146 -9.78 -9.44 7.89
N PRO A 147 -8.68 -8.72 7.67
CA PRO A 147 -7.41 -9.34 7.32
C PRO A 147 -6.78 -10.03 8.55
N LYS A 148 -5.85 -10.96 8.30
CA LYS A 148 -5.10 -11.65 9.35
C LYS A 148 -3.61 -11.39 9.13
N GLU A 149 -3.02 -10.58 10.00
CA GLU A 149 -1.60 -10.25 9.92
C GLU A 149 -0.71 -11.49 10.03
N ILE A 150 0.48 -11.36 9.46
CA ILE A 150 1.56 -12.35 9.52
C ILE A 150 2.43 -12.05 10.76
N PRO A 151 2.88 -13.05 11.53
CA PRO A 151 3.85 -12.81 12.59
C PRO A 151 5.14 -12.15 12.07
N ASP A 152 5.70 -11.18 12.79
CA ASP A 152 6.86 -10.39 12.34
C ASP A 152 8.05 -11.24 11.86
N ARG A 153 8.33 -12.37 12.53
CA ARG A 153 9.39 -13.29 12.11
C ARG A 153 9.12 -13.96 10.77
N GLU A 154 7.87 -14.36 10.54
CA GLU A 154 7.45 -14.98 9.28
C GLU A 154 7.46 -13.96 8.14
N LEU A 155 6.98 -12.74 8.40
CA LEU A 155 7.04 -11.65 7.43
C LEU A 155 8.49 -11.29 7.09
N PHE A 156 9.36 -11.24 8.10
CA PHE A 156 10.79 -10.96 7.89
C PHE A 156 11.42 -11.99 6.97
N SER A 157 11.18 -13.29 7.22
CA SER A 157 11.69 -14.38 6.39
C SER A 157 11.14 -14.28 4.97
N LEU A 158 9.82 -14.11 4.83
CA LEU A 158 9.12 -14.04 3.55
C LEU A 158 9.68 -12.96 2.64
N LEU A 159 9.89 -11.75 3.16
CA LEU A 159 10.39 -10.63 2.38
C LEU A 159 11.90 -10.74 2.14
N SER A 160 12.67 -11.20 3.14
CA SER A 160 14.12 -11.38 3.03
C SER A 160 14.50 -12.44 1.98
N ASP A 161 13.73 -13.53 1.89
CA ASP A 161 13.98 -14.59 0.91
C ASP A 161 13.92 -14.07 -0.54
N LEU A 162 13.07 -13.08 -0.82
CA LEU A 162 12.98 -12.46 -2.14
C LEU A 162 14.19 -11.56 -2.45
N TYR A 163 14.73 -10.87 -1.44
CA TYR A 163 15.97 -10.09 -1.59
C TYR A 163 17.19 -10.99 -1.81
N LEU A 164 17.23 -12.13 -1.13
CA LEU A 164 18.33 -13.09 -1.25
C LEU A 164 18.25 -13.93 -2.53
N ASN A 165 17.03 -14.18 -3.04
CA ASN A 165 16.76 -14.99 -4.22
C ASN A 165 15.82 -14.26 -5.21
N PRO A 166 16.28 -13.19 -5.89
CA PRO A 166 15.44 -12.43 -6.80
C PRO A 166 14.98 -13.29 -7.99
N ILE A 167 13.69 -13.21 -8.29
CA ILE A 167 13.06 -13.91 -9.43
C ILE A 167 13.69 -13.37 -10.72
N GLY A 168 14.52 -14.20 -11.38
CA GLY A 168 15.23 -13.86 -12.63
C GLY A 168 16.77 -13.88 -12.57
N GLY A 169 17.38 -14.09 -11.40
CA GLY A 169 18.86 -14.06 -11.22
C GLY A 169 19.61 -15.37 -11.54
N GLY A 170 18.91 -16.44 -11.95
CA GLY A 170 19.47 -17.79 -12.08
C GLY A 170 20.41 -18.05 -13.26
N GLY A 171 20.74 -17.05 -14.09
CA GLY A 171 21.46 -17.25 -15.35
C GLY A 171 22.98 -17.07 -15.34
N GLN A 172 23.60 -16.46 -14.31
CA GLN A 172 25.00 -16.04 -14.41
C GLN A 172 25.98 -16.66 -13.39
N LYS A 173 25.52 -17.31 -12.32
CA LYS A 173 26.45 -17.88 -11.32
C LYS A 173 27.18 -19.15 -11.77
N LYS A 174 26.75 -19.87 -12.82
CA LYS A 174 27.42 -21.10 -13.28
C LYS A 174 28.52 -20.92 -14.33
N LYS A 175 28.66 -19.76 -14.99
CA LYS A 175 29.67 -19.57 -16.06
C LYS A 175 31.06 -19.13 -15.58
N ASN A 176 31.21 -18.62 -14.36
CA ASN A 176 32.50 -18.12 -13.87
C ASN A 176 33.41 -19.18 -13.21
N GLN A 177 32.90 -20.39 -12.91
CA GLN A 177 33.75 -21.47 -12.40
C GLN A 177 34.44 -22.28 -13.49
N GLU A 178 33.88 -22.37 -14.70
CA GLU A 178 34.54 -23.07 -15.82
C GLU A 178 35.69 -22.27 -16.43
N ASN A 179 35.63 -20.93 -16.40
CA ASN A 179 36.70 -20.08 -16.96
C ASN A 179 37.95 -19.97 -16.07
N LEU A 180 37.89 -20.36 -14.79
CA LEU A 180 39.06 -20.27 -13.91
C LEU A 180 39.95 -21.53 -13.94
N LEU A 181 39.42 -22.65 -14.43
CA LEU A 181 40.16 -23.92 -14.57
C LEU A 181 40.88 -24.04 -15.93
N GLY A 182 40.63 -23.12 -16.87
CA GLY A 182 41.25 -23.11 -18.20
C GLY A 182 42.57 -22.35 -18.33
N PHE A 183 43.02 -21.63 -17.29
CA PHE A 183 44.18 -20.72 -17.37
C PHE A 183 45.46 -21.22 -16.68
N THR A 184 45.54 -22.49 -16.26
CA THR A 184 46.72 -23.04 -15.57
C THR A 184 47.49 -24.10 -16.38
N ARG A 185 47.40 -24.08 -17.71
CA ARG A 185 48.26 -24.90 -18.58
C ARG A 185 48.74 -24.12 -19.80
N ILE A 186 49.82 -23.36 -19.65
CA ILE A 186 50.94 -23.24 -20.59
C ILE A 186 52.20 -23.01 -19.74
#